data_AF-A0A9W3SJI2-F1
#
_entry.id   AF-A0A9W3SJI2-F1
#
_cell.length_a   1.000
_cell.length_b   1.000
_cell.length_c   1.000
_cell.angle_alpha   90.00
_cell.angle_beta   90.00
_cell.angle_gamma   90.00
#
_symmetry.space_group_name_H-M   'P 1'
#
loop_
_entity.id
_entity.type
_entity.pdbx_description
1 polymer ?
#
loop_
_entity_poly.entity_id
_entity_poly.type
_entity_poly.pdbx_seq_one_letter_code
_entity_poly.pdbx_strand_id
1 'polypeptide(L)'
;MKTRELLTDAQRTFFYEIPSQMDERELIRYYTLSDEELRIVNQQRGDHNRLGFAIQISYLRFPGRPLSAKENIPQFLVKFLAKQIGVTSWEVQNYARTRDTTRREHVNKIRNFYNLRTFTLREYRELARWLLPLAMKTENGYLLVEALIQEMRKRKIILPAVYAIEHLAWSVRERAKQKIFKYLTKGLSSYQYEQLDTLLYTREENKNSLLSWLRQPPGVISLKNFHEILDRLEFIQSLNLPLDNGKEIHQNRLIQMAREGSRYSIQHLF
;
A
#
# COMPACT_ATOMS: atom_id res chain seq x y z
N MET A 1 -2.37 8.67 -17.86
CA MET A 1 -1.48 8.78 -16.68
C MET A 1 -1.67 7.50 -15.87
N LYS A 2 -0.76 6.51 -16.00
CA LYS A 2 -0.92 5.16 -15.40
C LYS A 2 -1.12 5.29 -13.89
N THR A 3 -2.24 4.75 -13.43
CA THR A 3 -2.93 5.08 -12.18
C THR A 3 -2.05 4.87 -10.95
N ARG A 4 -2.15 5.80 -9.99
CA ARG A 4 -1.56 5.71 -8.63
C ARG A 4 -2.25 4.64 -7.75
N GLU A 5 -2.89 3.69 -8.41
CA GLU A 5 -3.71 2.64 -7.83
C GLU A 5 -2.83 1.43 -7.59
N LEU A 6 -2.81 0.99 -6.34
CA LEU A 6 -2.03 -0.14 -5.85
C LEU A 6 -2.92 -1.33 -5.50
N LEU A 7 -4.22 -1.09 -5.36
CA LEU A 7 -5.21 -2.07 -4.94
C LEU A 7 -6.18 -2.38 -6.07
N THR A 8 -6.65 -3.63 -6.10
CA THR A 8 -7.86 -3.99 -6.86
C THR A 8 -9.10 -3.49 -6.12
N ASP A 9 -10.24 -3.39 -6.80
CA ASP A 9 -11.50 -3.00 -6.15
C ASP A 9 -11.87 -3.94 -5.00
N ALA A 10 -11.68 -5.25 -5.19
CA ALA A 10 -11.90 -6.24 -4.12
C ALA A 10 -11.00 -5.98 -2.89
N GLN A 11 -9.75 -5.55 -3.09
CA GLN A 11 -8.85 -5.20 -1.99
C GLN A 11 -9.26 -3.88 -1.31
N ARG A 12 -9.75 -2.90 -2.07
CA ARG A 12 -10.29 -1.65 -1.50
C ARG A 12 -11.49 -1.96 -0.60
N THR A 13 -12.45 -2.73 -1.09
CA THR A 13 -13.61 -3.20 -0.33
C THR A 13 -13.17 -3.96 0.92
N PHE A 14 -12.21 -4.89 0.80
CA PHE A 14 -11.68 -5.63 1.97
C PHE A 14 -11.12 -4.73 3.08
N PHE A 15 -10.40 -3.67 2.73
CA PHE A 15 -9.79 -2.78 3.74
C PHE A 15 -10.78 -1.76 4.33
N TYR A 16 -11.74 -1.32 3.52
CA TYR A 16 -12.54 -0.14 3.83
C TYR A 16 -14.01 -0.40 4.07
N GLU A 17 -14.56 -1.55 3.68
CA GLU A 17 -15.97 -1.86 3.89
C GLU A 17 -16.14 -2.85 5.05
N ILE A 18 -17.31 -2.79 5.66
CA ILE A 18 -17.73 -3.82 6.60
C ILE A 18 -18.28 -4.98 5.75
N PRO A 19 -17.81 -6.23 5.95
CA PRO A 19 -18.35 -7.39 5.25
C PRO A 19 -19.88 -7.45 5.34
N SER A 20 -20.52 -7.95 4.27
CA SER A 20 -21.98 -8.10 4.22
C SER A 20 -22.52 -9.10 5.26
N GLN A 21 -21.66 -9.98 5.76
CA GLN A 21 -21.91 -10.93 6.83
C GLN A 21 -20.68 -11.04 7.71
N MET A 22 -20.90 -11.23 9.00
CA MET A 22 -19.86 -11.39 10.01
C MET A 22 -20.36 -12.41 11.03
N ASP A 23 -19.48 -13.30 11.50
CA ASP A 23 -19.87 -14.27 12.51
C ASP A 23 -20.11 -13.60 13.87
N GLU A 24 -20.82 -14.28 14.78
CA GLU A 24 -21.18 -13.70 16.08
C GLU A 24 -19.95 -13.39 16.95
N ARG A 25 -18.86 -14.16 16.83
CA ARG A 25 -17.64 -13.95 17.61
C ARG A 25 -16.93 -12.69 17.17
N GLU A 26 -16.83 -12.46 15.86
CA GLU A 26 -16.28 -11.25 15.28
C GLU A 26 -17.14 -10.03 15.62
N LEU A 27 -18.47 -10.16 15.60
CA LEU A 27 -19.38 -9.09 16.03
C LEU A 27 -19.13 -8.69 17.48
N ILE A 28 -19.07 -9.66 18.39
CA ILE A 28 -18.81 -9.42 19.81
C ILE A 28 -17.43 -8.78 19.99
N ARG A 29 -16.42 -9.25 19.27
CA ARG A 29 -15.06 -8.74 19.37
C ARG A 29 -14.93 -7.29 18.91
N TYR A 30 -15.55 -6.95 17.77
CA TYR A 30 -15.35 -5.65 17.15
C TYR A 30 -16.42 -4.62 17.50
N TYR A 31 -17.64 -5.02 17.82
CA TYR A 31 -18.78 -4.09 17.94
C TYR A 31 -19.50 -4.10 19.28
N THR A 32 -19.01 -4.85 20.27
CA THR A 32 -19.49 -4.69 21.65
C THR A 32 -19.05 -3.32 22.17
N LEU A 33 -20.00 -2.57 22.72
CA LEU A 33 -19.78 -1.26 23.33
C LEU A 33 -19.35 -1.46 24.78
N SER A 34 -18.29 -0.76 25.20
CA SER A 34 -17.88 -0.71 26.60
C SER A 34 -18.84 0.13 27.44
N ASP A 35 -18.77 0.00 28.76
CA ASP A 35 -19.60 0.83 29.66
C ASP A 35 -19.36 2.33 29.46
N GLU A 36 -18.12 2.73 29.17
CA GLU A 36 -17.78 4.13 28.90
C GLU A 36 -18.40 4.61 27.58
N GLU A 37 -18.42 3.74 26.57
CA GLU A 37 -19.05 3.99 25.28
C GLU A 37 -20.57 4.09 25.39
N LEU A 38 -21.19 3.18 26.15
CA LEU A 38 -22.62 3.23 26.45
C LEU A 38 -22.99 4.55 27.15
N ARG A 39 -22.17 5.04 28.09
CA ARG A 39 -22.38 6.33 28.76
C ARG A 39 -22.39 7.48 27.76
N ILE A 40 -21.39 7.60 26.89
CA ILE A 40 -21.33 8.71 25.90
C ILE A 40 -22.40 8.57 24.81
N VAL A 41 -22.79 7.35 24.43
CA VAL A 41 -23.90 7.12 23.51
C VAL A 41 -25.20 7.61 24.13
N ASN A 42 -25.45 7.28 25.40
CA ASN A 42 -26.67 7.68 26.12
C ASN A 42 -26.77 9.18 26.41
N GLN A 43 -25.68 9.94 26.26
CA GLN A 43 -25.71 11.41 26.32
C GLN A 43 -26.25 12.07 25.03
N GLN A 44 -26.37 11.33 23.93
CA GLN A 44 -26.90 11.89 22.69
C GLN A 44 -28.44 12.03 22.77
N ARG A 45 -28.95 13.15 22.27
CA ARG A 45 -30.39 13.47 22.32
C ARG A 45 -31.17 12.71 21.25
N GLY A 46 -32.11 11.85 21.67
CA GLY A 46 -33.00 11.09 20.78
C GLY A 46 -32.37 9.81 20.24
N ASP A 47 -33.22 8.79 20.02
CA ASP A 47 -32.76 7.43 19.72
C ASP A 47 -31.99 7.31 18.40
N HIS A 48 -32.39 8.06 17.37
CA HIS A 48 -31.63 8.16 16.11
C HIS A 48 -30.20 8.66 16.32
N ASN A 49 -29.98 9.65 17.18
CA ASN A 49 -28.63 10.15 17.43
C ASN A 49 -27.83 9.17 18.30
N ARG A 50 -28.47 8.50 19.27
CA ARG A 50 -27.82 7.44 20.06
C ARG A 50 -27.34 6.29 19.17
N LEU A 51 -28.21 5.78 18.30
CA LEU A 51 -27.87 4.72 17.35
C LEU A 51 -26.83 5.18 16.33
N GLY A 52 -27.00 6.36 15.77
CA GLY A 52 -26.05 6.95 14.83
C GLY A 52 -24.66 7.19 15.41
N PHE A 53 -24.58 7.57 16.68
CA PHE A 53 -23.33 7.74 17.41
C PHE A 53 -22.64 6.40 17.67
N ALA A 54 -23.38 5.38 18.10
CA ALA A 54 -22.88 4.01 18.26
C ALA A 54 -22.31 3.43 16.95
N ILE A 55 -22.98 3.73 15.83
CA ILE A 55 -22.51 3.33 14.49
C ILE A 55 -21.21 4.06 14.14
N GLN A 56 -21.10 5.37 14.41
CA GLN A 56 -19.85 6.11 14.16
C GLN A 56 -18.68 5.60 15.03
N ILE A 57 -18.93 5.24 16.29
CA ILE A 57 -17.91 4.58 17.15
C ILE A 57 -17.44 3.29 16.48
N SER A 58 -18.40 2.46 16.05
CA SER A 58 -18.11 1.17 15.41
C SER A 58 -17.25 1.33 14.17
N TYR A 59 -17.61 2.26 13.27
CA TYR A 59 -16.87 2.56 12.05
C TYR A 59 -15.44 3.08 12.30
N LEU A 60 -15.28 3.96 13.30
CA LEU A 60 -13.97 4.49 13.70
C LEU A 60 -13.09 3.44 14.39
N ARG A 61 -13.67 2.40 14.98
CA ARG A 61 -12.94 1.25 15.51
C ARG A 61 -12.57 0.27 14.40
N PHE A 62 -13.55 -0.17 13.61
CA PHE A 62 -13.38 -0.99 12.42
C PHE A 62 -14.44 -0.60 11.38
N PRO A 63 -14.03 -0.19 10.16
CA PRO A 63 -12.70 -0.36 9.56
C PRO A 63 -11.64 0.69 9.95
N GLY A 64 -11.96 1.70 10.76
CA GLY A 64 -11.00 2.74 11.19
C GLY A 64 -11.21 4.10 10.54
N ARG A 65 -12.36 4.32 9.90
CA ARG A 65 -12.74 5.56 9.21
C ARG A 65 -14.17 5.96 9.58
N PRO A 66 -14.56 7.23 9.43
CA PRO A 66 -15.95 7.64 9.61
C PRO A 66 -16.88 6.96 8.60
N LEU A 67 -18.15 6.81 8.99
CA LEU A 67 -19.23 6.41 8.09
C LEU A 67 -19.45 7.49 7.03
N SER A 68 -19.51 7.09 5.76
CA SER A 68 -19.77 8.02 4.65
C SER A 68 -21.26 8.38 4.57
N ALA A 69 -21.57 9.58 4.07
CA ALA A 69 -22.94 10.14 4.09
C ALA A 69 -24.01 9.28 3.38
N LYS A 70 -23.62 8.51 2.35
CA LYS A 70 -24.52 7.69 1.52
C LYS A 70 -24.20 6.20 1.59
N GLU A 71 -23.43 5.80 2.60
CA GLU A 71 -23.02 4.41 2.73
C GLU A 71 -24.11 3.58 3.38
N ASN A 72 -24.37 2.40 2.81
CA ASN A 72 -25.32 1.45 3.36
C ASN A 72 -24.67 0.70 4.52
N ILE A 73 -25.29 0.80 5.69
CA ILE A 73 -24.81 0.12 6.89
C ILE A 73 -25.41 -1.30 6.93
N PRO A 74 -24.60 -2.36 7.12
CA PRO A 74 -25.14 -3.71 7.17
C PRO A 74 -26.18 -3.88 8.27
N GLN A 75 -27.33 -4.49 7.93
CA GLN A 75 -28.48 -4.59 8.84
C GLN A 75 -28.16 -5.38 10.12
N PHE A 76 -27.27 -6.38 10.03
CA PHE A 76 -26.84 -7.14 11.21
C PHE A 76 -26.17 -6.23 12.24
N LEU A 77 -25.35 -5.27 11.80
CA LEU A 77 -24.62 -4.35 12.67
C LEU A 77 -25.60 -3.37 13.33
N VAL A 78 -26.55 -2.85 12.55
CA VAL A 78 -27.60 -1.96 13.09
C VAL A 78 -28.39 -2.67 14.18
N LYS A 79 -28.84 -3.91 13.94
CA LYS A 79 -29.59 -4.70 14.93
C LYS A 79 -28.74 -4.98 16.18
N PHE A 80 -27.48 -5.33 16.00
CA PHE A 80 -26.56 -5.63 17.09
C PHE A 80 -26.34 -4.42 18.00
N LEU A 81 -26.06 -3.24 17.44
CA LEU A 81 -25.87 -2.00 18.20
C LEU A 81 -27.16 -1.50 18.84
N ALA A 82 -28.28 -1.57 18.12
CA ALA A 82 -29.59 -1.15 18.62
C ALA A 82 -30.00 -1.95 19.87
N LYS A 83 -29.73 -3.27 19.88
CA LYS A 83 -29.96 -4.14 21.04
C LYS A 83 -29.13 -3.72 22.25
N GLN A 84 -27.86 -3.35 22.06
CA GLN A 84 -26.97 -2.96 23.16
C GLN A 84 -27.40 -1.68 23.86
N ILE A 85 -28.02 -0.75 23.13
CA ILE A 85 -28.43 0.57 23.66
C ILE A 85 -29.94 0.67 23.95
N GLY A 86 -30.69 -0.41 23.69
CA GLY A 86 -32.13 -0.48 23.96
C GLY A 86 -32.98 0.43 23.08
N VAL A 87 -32.68 0.53 21.78
CA VAL A 87 -33.46 1.33 20.80
C VAL A 87 -33.92 0.48 19.62
N THR A 88 -34.87 0.99 18.85
CA THR A 88 -35.35 0.32 17.63
C THR A 88 -34.36 0.48 16.47
N SER A 89 -34.06 -0.59 15.73
CA SER A 89 -33.12 -0.55 14.59
C SER A 89 -33.57 0.36 13.44
N TRP A 90 -34.86 0.68 13.36
CA TRP A 90 -35.43 1.59 12.36
C TRP A 90 -34.91 3.03 12.48
N GLU A 91 -34.47 3.43 13.67
CA GLU A 91 -33.94 4.77 13.95
C GLU A 91 -32.71 5.13 13.10
N VAL A 92 -32.02 4.13 12.53
CA VAL A 92 -30.89 4.36 11.62
C VAL A 92 -31.30 5.19 10.40
N GLN A 93 -32.55 5.06 9.94
CA GLN A 93 -33.06 5.84 8.81
C GLN A 93 -33.23 7.31 9.17
N ASN A 94 -33.68 7.61 10.39
CA ASN A 94 -33.79 8.97 10.89
C ASN A 94 -32.41 9.61 11.01
N TYR A 95 -31.41 8.83 11.44
CA TYR A 95 -30.03 9.28 11.47
C TYR A 95 -29.46 9.56 10.06
N ALA A 96 -29.75 8.69 9.08
CA ALA A 96 -29.31 8.88 7.70
C ALA A 96 -29.88 10.16 7.06
N ARG A 97 -31.09 10.59 7.46
CA ARG A 97 -31.73 11.84 7.02
C ARG A 97 -31.20 13.10 7.73
N THR A 98 -30.38 12.94 8.77
CA THR A 98 -29.90 14.06 9.58
C THR A 98 -28.85 14.90 8.82
N ARG A 99 -28.73 16.18 9.20
CA ARG A 99 -27.77 17.13 8.62
C ARG A 99 -26.33 16.61 8.75
N ASP A 100 -25.53 16.91 7.72
CA ASP A 100 -24.10 16.55 7.69
C ASP A 100 -23.31 17.17 8.86
N THR A 101 -23.76 18.31 9.38
CA THR A 101 -23.20 18.96 10.58
C THR A 101 -23.25 18.05 11.81
N THR A 102 -24.40 17.42 12.08
CA THR A 102 -24.56 16.51 13.23
C THR A 102 -23.65 15.29 13.11
N ARG A 103 -23.51 14.71 11.91
CA ARG A 103 -22.59 13.59 11.67
C ARG A 103 -21.13 13.99 11.92
N ARG A 104 -20.72 15.18 11.47
CA ARG A 104 -19.37 15.73 11.74
C ARG A 104 -19.14 16.02 13.22
N GLU A 105 -20.14 16.56 13.92
CA GLU A 105 -20.08 16.78 15.37
C GLU A 105 -19.91 15.47 16.14
N HIS A 106 -20.63 14.41 15.75
CA HIS A 106 -20.47 13.08 16.34
C HIS A 106 -19.05 12.55 16.14
N VAL A 107 -18.53 12.58 14.92
CA VAL A 107 -17.14 12.18 14.63
C VAL A 107 -16.14 12.98 15.47
N ASN A 108 -16.35 14.29 15.63
CA ASN A 108 -15.48 15.13 16.44
C ASN A 108 -15.54 14.80 17.94
N LYS A 109 -16.74 14.53 18.49
CA LYS A 109 -16.90 14.07 19.89
C LYS A 109 -16.17 12.76 20.11
N ILE A 110 -16.34 11.79 19.20
CA ILE A 110 -15.70 10.48 19.27
C ILE A 110 -14.17 10.62 19.14
N ARG A 111 -13.70 11.46 18.20
CA ARG A 111 -12.28 11.76 18.02
C ARG A 111 -11.65 12.27 19.32
N ASN A 112 -12.31 13.20 20.00
CA ASN A 112 -11.82 13.74 21.28
C ASN A 112 -11.83 12.68 22.37
N PHE A 113 -12.91 11.89 22.47
CA PHE A 113 -13.06 10.84 23.48
C PHE A 113 -11.93 9.79 23.41
N TYR A 114 -11.59 9.29 22.21
CA TYR A 114 -10.51 8.29 22.04
C TYR A 114 -9.12 8.87 21.79
N ASN A 115 -8.99 10.20 21.75
CA ASN A 115 -7.78 10.91 21.31
C ASN A 115 -7.30 10.48 19.92
N LEU A 116 -8.23 10.36 18.96
CA LEU A 116 -7.90 10.04 17.58
C LEU A 116 -7.28 11.25 16.87
N ARG A 117 -6.29 10.98 16.02
CA ARG A 117 -5.62 11.95 15.16
C ARG A 117 -6.26 11.96 13.78
N THR A 118 -6.36 13.13 13.17
CA THR A 118 -6.71 13.24 11.74
C THR A 118 -5.48 13.02 10.88
N PHE A 119 -5.68 12.57 9.64
CA PHE A 119 -4.61 12.42 8.67
C PHE A 119 -4.29 13.77 8.03
N THR A 120 -3.24 14.44 8.51
CA THR A 120 -2.75 15.70 7.94
C THR A 120 -1.42 15.50 7.19
N LEU A 121 -0.86 16.58 6.66
CA LEU A 121 0.48 16.55 6.05
C LEU A 121 1.58 16.08 7.02
N ARG A 122 1.40 16.31 8.33
CA ARG A 122 2.32 15.82 9.36
C ARG A 122 2.30 14.29 9.41
N GLU A 123 1.11 13.69 9.59
CA GLU A 123 0.92 12.24 9.61
C GLU A 123 1.41 11.61 8.30
N TYR A 124 1.11 12.22 7.15
CA TYR A 124 1.60 11.79 5.85
C TYR A 124 3.13 11.66 5.83
N ARG A 125 3.85 12.70 6.29
CA ARG A 125 5.33 12.69 6.34
C ARG A 125 5.88 11.67 7.32
N GLU A 126 5.28 11.55 8.51
CA GLU A 126 5.68 10.57 9.53
C GLU A 126 5.53 9.14 9.01
N LEU A 127 4.39 8.82 8.40
CA LEU A 127 4.09 7.50 7.84
C LEU A 127 4.94 7.21 6.60
N ALA A 128 5.17 8.19 5.73
CA ALA A 128 6.03 8.01 4.56
C ALA A 128 7.48 7.68 4.95
N ARG A 129 8.01 8.31 6.01
CA ARG A 129 9.34 7.95 6.55
C ARG A 129 9.34 6.55 7.15
N TRP A 130 8.30 6.22 7.91
CA TRP A 130 8.16 4.91 8.54
C TRP A 130 8.01 3.75 7.54
N LEU A 131 7.30 3.97 6.42
CA LEU A 131 7.04 2.96 5.39
C LEU A 131 8.26 2.71 4.49
N LEU A 132 9.16 3.69 4.35
CA LEU A 132 10.28 3.62 3.42
C LEU A 132 11.16 2.37 3.59
N PRO A 133 11.59 1.96 4.80
CA PRO A 133 12.35 0.71 4.98
C PRO A 133 11.63 -0.54 4.48
N LEU A 134 10.30 -0.59 4.56
CA LEU A 134 9.50 -1.69 4.02
C LEU A 134 9.46 -1.63 2.49
N ALA A 135 9.23 -0.45 1.91
CA ALA A 135 9.23 -0.25 0.45
C ALA A 135 10.60 -0.49 -0.20
N MET A 136 11.70 -0.37 0.55
CA MET A 136 13.04 -0.79 0.08
C MET A 136 13.16 -2.32 -0.08
N LYS A 137 12.30 -3.10 0.59
CA LYS A 137 12.30 -4.57 0.57
C LYS A 137 11.26 -5.18 -0.35
N THR A 138 10.14 -4.48 -0.61
CA THR A 138 9.02 -4.98 -1.42
C THR A 138 8.38 -3.89 -2.27
N GLU A 139 7.94 -4.25 -3.48
CA GLU A 139 7.11 -3.43 -4.36
C GLU A 139 5.62 -3.76 -4.31
N ASN A 140 5.25 -4.80 -3.54
CA ASN A 140 3.87 -5.26 -3.47
C ASN A 140 2.98 -4.17 -2.83
N GLY A 141 2.12 -3.57 -3.65
CA GLY A 141 1.26 -2.47 -3.25
C GLY A 141 0.29 -2.84 -2.13
N TYR A 142 -0.26 -4.06 -2.16
CA TYR A 142 -1.16 -4.57 -1.12
C TYR A 142 -0.47 -4.59 0.24
N LEU A 143 0.75 -5.16 0.33
CA LEU A 143 1.50 -5.23 1.59
C LEU A 143 1.85 -3.85 2.15
N LEU A 144 2.17 -2.88 1.27
CA LEU A 144 2.46 -1.50 1.69
C LEU A 144 1.22 -0.81 2.23
N VAL A 145 0.07 -0.97 1.58
CA VAL A 145 -1.21 -0.42 2.05
C VAL A 145 -1.64 -1.09 3.35
N GLU A 146 -1.57 -2.41 3.44
CA GLU A 146 -1.91 -3.16 4.64
C GLU A 146 -1.09 -2.67 5.84
N ALA A 147 0.24 -2.57 5.67
CA ALA A 147 1.13 -2.06 6.69
C ALA A 147 0.78 -0.63 7.14
N LEU A 148 0.42 0.25 6.20
CA LEU A 148 -0.03 1.61 6.51
C LEU A 148 -1.31 1.62 7.34
N ILE A 149 -2.31 0.84 6.94
CA ILE A 149 -3.61 0.80 7.64
C ILE A 149 -3.41 0.29 9.07
N GLN A 150 -2.63 -0.78 9.24
CA GLN A 150 -2.35 -1.32 10.58
C GLN A 150 -1.57 -0.30 11.45
N GLU A 151 -0.58 0.39 10.87
CA GLU A 151 0.18 1.40 11.61
C GLU A 151 -0.65 2.64 11.94
N MET A 152 -1.54 3.08 11.04
CA MET A 152 -2.49 4.17 11.31
C MET A 152 -3.41 3.80 12.47
N ARG A 153 -3.98 2.59 12.47
CA ARG A 153 -4.82 2.10 13.58
C ARG A 153 -4.04 2.07 14.91
N LYS A 154 -2.81 1.53 14.90
CA LYS A 154 -1.92 1.50 16.06
C LYS A 154 -1.63 2.90 16.62
N ARG A 155 -1.43 3.88 15.74
CA ARG A 155 -1.19 5.29 16.10
C ARG A 155 -2.46 6.10 16.36
N LYS A 156 -3.64 5.46 16.35
CA LYS A 156 -4.95 6.10 16.50
C LYS A 156 -5.21 7.20 15.46
N ILE A 157 -4.71 7.02 14.25
CA ILE A 157 -4.95 7.91 13.11
C ILE A 157 -6.21 7.43 12.39
N ILE A 158 -7.19 8.32 12.24
CA ILE A 158 -8.40 8.06 11.45
C ILE A 158 -7.95 7.85 10.00
N LEU A 159 -8.34 6.72 9.42
CA LEU A 159 -8.00 6.40 8.03
C LEU A 159 -8.59 7.48 7.11
N PRO A 160 -7.78 8.10 6.23
CA PRO A 160 -8.30 8.98 5.19
C PRO A 160 -9.04 8.14 4.13
N ALA A 161 -9.53 8.78 3.07
CA ALA A 161 -10.05 8.05 1.92
C ALA A 161 -8.97 7.11 1.30
N VAL A 162 -9.41 6.00 0.69
CA VAL A 162 -8.53 4.95 0.16
C VAL A 162 -7.46 5.51 -0.77
N TYR A 163 -7.84 6.42 -1.66
CA TYR A 163 -6.94 7.05 -2.62
C TYR A 163 -5.76 7.76 -1.94
N ALA A 164 -5.93 8.31 -0.73
CA ALA A 164 -4.87 8.99 -0.01
C ALA A 164 -3.85 8.00 0.57
N ILE A 165 -4.31 6.82 1.01
CA ILE A 165 -3.42 5.74 1.45
C ILE A 165 -2.67 5.15 0.25
N GLU A 166 -3.37 4.85 -0.85
CA GLU A 166 -2.74 4.35 -2.09
C GLU A 166 -1.70 5.34 -2.61
N HIS A 167 -2.03 6.64 -2.62
CA HIS A 167 -1.10 7.70 -3.01
C HIS A 167 0.14 7.75 -2.11
N LEU A 168 -0.01 7.62 -0.78
CA LEU A 168 1.13 7.59 0.14
C LEU A 168 2.01 6.39 -0.16
N ALA A 169 1.45 5.18 -0.19
CA ALA A 169 2.19 3.95 -0.49
C ALA A 169 2.90 4.03 -1.85
N TRP A 170 2.22 4.52 -2.89
CA TRP A 170 2.79 4.71 -4.22
C TRP A 170 3.97 5.68 -4.19
N SER A 171 3.81 6.84 -3.55
CA SER A 171 4.87 7.85 -3.47
C SER A 171 6.12 7.34 -2.73
N VAL A 172 5.94 6.50 -1.71
CA VAL A 172 7.04 5.88 -0.97
C VAL A 172 7.70 4.79 -1.81
N ARG A 173 6.91 4.01 -2.55
CA ARG A 173 7.44 3.00 -3.49
C ARG A 173 8.31 3.63 -4.57
N GLU A 174 7.87 4.72 -5.20
CA GLU A 174 8.66 5.45 -6.20
C GLU A 174 9.95 6.04 -5.58
N ARG A 175 9.87 6.57 -4.36
CA ARG A 175 11.06 7.03 -3.63
C ARG A 175 12.03 5.88 -3.34
N ALA A 176 11.52 4.72 -2.94
CA ALA A 176 12.33 3.54 -2.68
C ALA A 176 13.04 3.07 -3.96
N LYS A 177 12.31 3.02 -5.09
CA LYS A 177 12.86 2.71 -6.41
C LYS A 177 13.99 3.64 -6.80
N GLN A 178 13.79 4.96 -6.69
CA GLN A 178 14.85 5.94 -6.96
C GLN A 178 16.07 5.75 -6.06
N LYS A 179 15.86 5.45 -4.77
CA LYS A 179 16.94 5.23 -3.81
C LYS A 179 17.73 3.95 -4.12
N ILE A 180 17.04 2.89 -4.51
CA ILE A 180 17.64 1.63 -4.96
C ILE A 180 18.49 1.86 -6.20
N PHE A 181 17.98 2.55 -7.22
CA PHE A 181 18.77 2.87 -8.42
C PHE A 181 20.02 3.67 -8.07
N LYS A 182 19.89 4.70 -7.23
CA LYS A 182 21.06 5.46 -6.75
C LYS A 182 22.09 4.59 -6.03
N TYR A 183 21.67 3.55 -5.29
CA TYR A 183 22.61 2.62 -4.66
C TYR A 183 23.27 1.68 -5.67
N LEU A 184 22.53 1.20 -6.67
CA LEU A 184 23.05 0.31 -7.72
C LEU A 184 24.02 1.00 -8.66
N THR A 185 23.84 2.30 -8.90
CA THR A 185 24.68 3.07 -9.82
C THR A 185 25.70 3.95 -9.09
N LYS A 186 25.80 3.83 -7.76
CA LYS A 186 26.76 4.57 -6.95
C LYS A 186 28.19 4.20 -7.37
N GLY A 187 29.05 5.19 -7.59
CA GLY A 187 30.46 4.94 -7.92
C GLY A 187 30.72 4.46 -9.35
N LEU A 188 29.71 4.39 -10.21
CA LEU A 188 29.94 4.24 -11.66
C LEU A 188 30.55 5.53 -12.21
N SER A 189 31.65 5.38 -12.97
CA SER A 189 32.23 6.47 -13.77
C SER A 189 31.36 6.78 -14.99
N SER A 190 31.51 7.97 -15.58
CA SER A 190 30.82 8.34 -16.83
C SER A 190 31.09 7.33 -17.95
N TYR A 191 32.33 6.84 -18.05
CA TYR A 191 32.70 5.80 -18.99
C TYR A 191 31.89 4.51 -18.78
N GLN A 192 31.71 4.08 -17.54
CA GLN A 192 30.92 2.87 -17.24
C GLN A 192 29.44 3.05 -17.54
N TYR A 193 28.89 4.25 -17.34
CA TYR A 193 27.52 4.56 -17.78
C TYR A 193 27.38 4.41 -19.30
N GLU A 194 28.30 5.01 -20.07
CA GLU A 194 28.29 4.89 -21.54
C GLU A 194 28.45 3.43 -22.00
N GLN A 195 29.32 2.65 -21.35
CA GLN A 195 29.47 1.22 -21.67
C GLN A 195 28.19 0.43 -21.39
N LEU A 196 27.50 0.70 -20.28
CA LEU A 196 26.21 0.08 -19.94
C LEU A 196 25.10 0.46 -20.94
N ASP A 197 25.03 1.73 -21.34
CA ASP A 197 24.09 2.19 -22.36
C ASP A 197 24.38 1.55 -23.72
N THR A 198 25.66 1.35 -24.04
CA THR A 198 26.09 0.68 -25.28
C THR A 198 25.57 -0.76 -25.37
N LEU A 199 25.30 -1.42 -24.24
CA LEU A 199 24.70 -2.76 -24.23
C LEU A 199 23.32 -2.81 -24.87
N LEU A 200 22.61 -1.68 -24.90
CA LEU A 200 21.24 -1.58 -25.40
C LEU A 200 21.17 -1.37 -26.92
N TYR A 201 22.25 -0.96 -27.58
CA TYR A 201 22.26 -0.74 -29.03
C TYR A 201 22.44 -2.04 -29.83
N THR A 202 21.76 -2.11 -30.97
CA THR A 202 21.84 -3.23 -31.92
C THR A 202 23.11 -3.11 -32.76
N ARG A 203 23.89 -4.19 -32.90
CA ARG A 203 25.02 -4.22 -33.83
C ARG A 203 24.51 -4.36 -35.26
N GLU A 204 25.02 -3.53 -36.18
CA GLU A 204 24.61 -3.50 -37.60
C GLU A 204 24.73 -4.87 -38.29
N GLU A 205 25.74 -5.67 -37.90
CA GLU A 205 26.04 -6.97 -38.53
C GLU A 205 25.09 -8.11 -38.14
N ASN A 206 24.44 -8.07 -36.96
CA ASN A 206 23.82 -9.28 -36.39
C ASN A 206 22.39 -9.12 -35.85
N LYS A 207 21.72 -7.98 -36.09
CA LYS A 207 20.34 -7.66 -35.61
C LYS A 207 20.10 -7.88 -34.09
N ASN A 208 21.13 -8.20 -33.33
CA ASN A 208 21.11 -8.46 -31.91
C ASN A 208 21.96 -7.40 -31.19
N SER A 209 21.51 -6.98 -30.01
CA SER A 209 22.32 -6.11 -29.16
C SER A 209 23.41 -6.89 -28.42
N LEU A 210 24.34 -6.13 -27.85
CA LEU A 210 25.32 -6.62 -26.88
C LEU A 210 24.67 -7.31 -25.67
N LEU A 211 23.62 -6.72 -25.10
CA LEU A 211 22.88 -7.33 -23.99
C LEU A 211 22.19 -8.65 -24.39
N SER A 212 21.69 -8.75 -25.63
CA SER A 212 21.08 -9.98 -26.15
C SER A 212 22.13 -11.09 -26.27
N TRP A 213 23.30 -10.77 -26.82
CA TRP A 213 24.44 -11.68 -26.91
C TRP A 213 24.91 -12.18 -25.54
N LEU A 214 25.06 -11.29 -24.56
CA LEU A 214 25.45 -11.65 -23.18
C LEU A 214 24.45 -12.62 -22.51
N ARG A 215 23.18 -12.57 -22.90
CA ARG A 215 22.09 -13.35 -22.29
C ARG A 215 21.80 -14.67 -23.01
N GLN A 216 22.51 -14.98 -24.09
CA GLN A 216 22.35 -16.24 -24.78
C GLN A 216 22.71 -17.41 -23.87
N PRO A 217 21.92 -18.50 -23.86
CA PRO A 217 22.25 -19.68 -23.07
C PRO A 217 23.58 -20.29 -23.55
N PRO A 218 24.32 -20.98 -22.67
CA PRO A 218 25.43 -21.80 -23.11
C PRO A 218 24.88 -22.86 -24.08
N GLY A 219 25.40 -22.89 -25.31
CA GLY A 219 25.01 -23.89 -26.30
C GLY A 219 25.47 -25.30 -25.94
N VAL A 220 25.47 -26.22 -26.91
CA VAL A 220 26.00 -27.58 -26.73
C VAL A 220 27.49 -27.57 -26.36
N ILE A 221 27.97 -28.59 -25.65
CA ILE A 221 29.38 -28.69 -25.26
C ILE A 221 30.24 -28.80 -26.54
N SER A 222 31.03 -27.76 -26.81
CA SER A 222 31.95 -27.69 -27.95
C SER A 222 33.04 -26.66 -27.69
N LEU A 223 34.20 -26.82 -28.34
CA LEU A 223 35.31 -25.86 -28.23
C LEU A 223 34.87 -24.44 -28.67
N LYS A 224 34.04 -24.35 -29.72
CA LYS A 224 33.47 -23.08 -30.19
C LYS A 224 32.63 -22.40 -29.09
N ASN A 225 31.67 -23.12 -28.50
CA ASN A 225 30.82 -22.53 -27.46
C ASN A 225 31.60 -22.22 -26.18
N PHE A 226 32.70 -22.95 -25.91
CA PHE A 226 33.62 -22.60 -24.82
C PHE A 226 34.29 -21.25 -25.06
N HIS A 227 34.81 -20.99 -26.25
CA HIS A 227 35.37 -19.67 -26.62
C HIS A 227 34.30 -18.57 -26.54
N GLU A 228 33.09 -18.79 -27.03
CA GLU A 228 32.01 -17.79 -26.92
C GLU A 228 31.65 -17.44 -25.47
N ILE A 229 31.73 -18.40 -24.54
CA ILE A 229 31.53 -18.15 -23.11
C ILE A 229 32.69 -17.33 -22.53
N LEU A 230 33.93 -17.63 -22.92
CA LEU A 230 35.10 -16.84 -22.51
C LEU A 230 35.01 -15.39 -22.99
N ASP A 231 34.64 -15.18 -24.27
CA ASP A 231 34.46 -13.82 -24.82
C ASP A 231 33.42 -13.02 -24.00
N ARG A 232 32.32 -13.66 -23.59
CA ARG A 232 31.30 -13.02 -22.74
C ARG A 232 31.84 -12.70 -21.35
N LEU A 233 32.61 -13.61 -20.75
CA LEU A 233 33.23 -13.41 -19.45
C LEU A 233 34.22 -12.24 -19.49
N GLU A 234 35.11 -12.22 -20.47
CA GLU A 234 36.10 -11.16 -20.69
C GLU A 234 35.41 -9.82 -20.91
N PHE A 235 34.33 -9.80 -21.70
CA PHE A 235 33.53 -8.60 -21.90
C PHE A 235 32.89 -8.10 -20.58
N ILE A 236 32.30 -8.99 -19.77
CA ILE A 236 31.71 -8.59 -18.48
C ILE A 236 32.80 -8.05 -17.54
N GLN A 237 33.98 -8.69 -17.51
CA GLN A 237 35.10 -8.24 -16.69
C GLN A 237 35.65 -6.89 -17.15
N SER A 238 35.67 -6.61 -18.46
CA SER A 238 36.17 -5.34 -19.01
C SER A 238 35.28 -4.15 -18.67
N LEU A 239 33.98 -4.36 -18.40
CA LEU A 239 33.09 -3.32 -17.86
C LEU A 239 33.55 -2.81 -16.48
N ASN A 240 34.35 -3.61 -15.76
CA ASN A 240 34.97 -3.27 -14.47
C ASN A 240 33.95 -2.72 -13.44
N LEU A 241 32.74 -3.27 -13.42
CA LEU A 241 31.65 -2.74 -12.60
C LEU A 241 31.94 -2.97 -11.10
N PRO A 242 31.64 -1.99 -10.23
CA PRO A 242 31.82 -2.12 -8.79
C PRO A 242 30.91 -3.21 -8.22
N LEU A 243 31.51 -4.34 -7.82
CA LEU A 243 30.79 -5.52 -7.29
C LEU A 243 30.14 -5.26 -5.91
N ASP A 244 30.54 -4.20 -5.22
CA ASP A 244 29.96 -3.78 -3.95
C ASP A 244 28.61 -3.08 -4.11
N ASN A 245 28.26 -2.66 -5.33
CA ASN A 245 26.98 -2.04 -5.60
C ASN A 245 25.85 -3.03 -5.36
N GLY A 246 24.91 -2.65 -4.49
CA GLY A 246 23.78 -3.50 -4.11
C GLY A 246 23.90 -4.16 -2.75
N LYS A 247 25.05 -4.12 -2.06
CA LYS A 247 25.17 -4.65 -0.68
C LYS A 247 24.17 -4.02 0.31
N GLU A 248 23.81 -2.75 0.07
CA GLU A 248 22.81 -1.99 0.85
C GLU A 248 21.35 -2.34 0.51
N ILE A 249 21.12 -3.15 -0.52
CA ILE A 249 19.80 -3.50 -1.03
C ILE A 249 19.45 -4.92 -0.60
N HIS A 250 18.21 -5.11 -0.16
CA HIS A 250 17.73 -6.42 0.25
C HIS A 250 17.88 -7.45 -0.89
N GLN A 251 18.41 -8.65 -0.59
CA GLN A 251 18.71 -9.66 -1.61
C GLN A 251 17.50 -10.04 -2.48
N ASN A 252 16.33 -10.26 -1.87
CA ASN A 252 15.09 -10.55 -2.63
C ASN A 252 14.74 -9.44 -3.62
N ARG A 253 15.05 -8.18 -3.27
CA ARG A 253 14.79 -7.03 -4.13
C ARG A 253 15.73 -7.02 -5.33
N LEU A 254 17.01 -7.30 -5.13
CA LEU A 254 17.98 -7.48 -6.22
C LEU A 254 17.57 -8.61 -7.16
N ILE A 255 17.19 -9.77 -6.61
CA ILE A 255 16.74 -10.92 -7.41
C ILE A 255 15.49 -10.56 -8.23
N GLN A 256 14.54 -9.85 -7.63
CA GLN A 256 13.35 -9.38 -8.34
C GLN A 256 13.72 -8.47 -9.51
N MET A 257 14.57 -7.46 -9.27
CA MET A 257 15.02 -6.53 -10.30
C MET A 257 15.82 -7.22 -11.41
N ALA A 258 16.67 -8.20 -11.07
CA ALA A 258 17.38 -9.01 -12.05
C ALA A 258 16.42 -9.82 -12.93
N ARG A 259 15.35 -10.39 -12.34
CA ARG A 259 14.29 -11.10 -13.08
C ARG A 259 13.44 -10.17 -13.95
N GLU A 260 13.20 -8.94 -13.52
CA GLU A 260 12.51 -7.94 -14.33
C GLU A 260 13.37 -7.49 -15.51
N GLY A 261 14.65 -7.18 -15.26
CA GLY A 261 15.62 -6.89 -16.30
C GLY A 261 15.80 -8.06 -17.28
N SER A 262 15.72 -9.31 -16.80
CA SER A 262 15.73 -10.49 -17.65
C SER A 262 14.44 -10.70 -18.46
N ARG A 263 13.40 -9.90 -18.28
CA ARG A 263 12.17 -9.96 -19.09
C ARG A 263 12.06 -8.80 -20.07
N TYR A 264 12.75 -7.70 -19.81
CA TYR A 264 12.76 -6.58 -20.74
C TYR A 264 13.49 -6.96 -22.02
N SER A 265 12.78 -6.79 -23.14
CA SER A 265 13.36 -6.75 -24.47
C SER A 265 13.75 -5.30 -24.78
N ILE A 266 14.76 -5.14 -25.62
CA ILE A 266 15.30 -3.82 -25.98
C ILE A 266 14.28 -2.98 -26.76
N GLN A 267 13.36 -3.64 -27.45
CA GLN A 267 12.22 -3.02 -28.14
C GLN A 267 11.25 -2.29 -27.19
N HIS A 268 11.36 -2.50 -25.87
CA HIS A 268 10.53 -1.83 -24.86
C HIS A 268 11.29 -0.74 -24.07
N LEU A 269 12.56 -0.50 -24.38
CA LEU A 269 13.42 0.50 -23.72
C LEU A 269 13.57 1.79 -24.53
N PHE A 270 13.11 1.80 -25.79
CA PHE A 270 13.10 2.95 -26.71
C PHE A 270 11.66 3.35 -27.07
#